data_AF-A0A4V4HKI8-F1
#
_entry.id   AF-A0A4V4HKI8-F1
#
_cell.length_a   1.000
_cell.length_b   1.000
_cell.length_c   1.000
_cell.angle_alpha   90.00
_cell.angle_beta   90.00
_cell.angle_gamma   90.00
#
_symmetry.space_group_name_H-M   'P 1'
#
loop_
_entity.id
_entity.type
_entity.pdbx_description
1 polymer ?
#
loop_
_entity_poly.entity_id
_entity_poly.type
_entity_poly.pdbx_seq_one_letter_code
_entity_poly.pdbx_strand_id
1 'polypeptide(L)'
;MLLGVLPAVVIVGSVLTACSGEESAPTADPSSSSDPAGDQVAAAADLCSKVINERDFATYEAGANASFELLAAVLGAGRVTDAELADMGMAMTAHRDALVADRAELGDGSDLPGWAQVLEPLDATIAVLDRRIEATDRDTWPVDPETLRADGTGVLDEQVLADLGLTRGDCSVVATEPGPVPAERELIASAAVACGTVVDRRAADDYAADSRVVLDAVLAAHQDQDPTAVDGLAAALEAVRDEWQRTHDDLAAVPTDGVAAPAIADAWAANVQYAADRVTVAQERIDALASGDGAALEAAFAPGGGTGAPGFNWEDAALDGRDCRFIDA
;
A
#
# COMPACT_ATOMS: atom_id res chain seq x y z
N MET A 1 -34.16 -54.75 -5.43
CA MET A 1 -33.98 -54.19 -6.79
C MET A 1 -34.34 -52.71 -6.69
N LEU A 2 -33.47 -51.70 -6.76
CA LEU A 2 -32.09 -51.55 -7.23
C LEU A 2 -31.17 -51.04 -6.11
N LEU A 3 -29.92 -51.51 -6.10
CA LEU A 3 -28.80 -50.95 -5.34
C LEU A 3 -28.16 -49.83 -6.17
N GLY A 4 -28.05 -48.62 -5.60
CA GLY A 4 -27.35 -47.49 -6.20
C GLY A 4 -25.92 -47.41 -5.64
N VAL A 5 -24.94 -47.58 -6.51
CA VAL A 5 -23.51 -47.55 -6.25
C VAL A 5 -23.02 -46.09 -6.25
N LEU A 6 -22.34 -45.67 -5.18
CA LEU A 6 -21.61 -44.40 -5.07
C LEU A 6 -20.21 -44.54 -5.71
N PRO A 7 -19.71 -43.53 -6.44
CA PRO A 7 -18.33 -43.53 -6.92
C PRO A 7 -17.34 -43.16 -5.80
N ALA A 8 -16.24 -43.90 -5.76
CA ALA A 8 -15.10 -43.71 -4.88
C ALA A 8 -14.30 -42.45 -5.28
N VAL A 9 -13.97 -41.63 -4.28
CA VAL A 9 -13.00 -40.53 -4.40
C VAL A 9 -11.61 -41.12 -4.20
N VAL A 10 -10.75 -40.95 -5.21
CA VAL A 10 -9.33 -41.33 -5.19
C VAL A 10 -8.55 -40.19 -4.52
N ILE A 11 -7.92 -40.48 -3.39
CA ILE A 11 -6.95 -39.60 -2.74
C ILE A 11 -5.59 -39.84 -3.41
N VAL A 12 -5.07 -38.85 -4.13
CA VAL A 12 -3.70 -38.84 -4.63
C VAL A 12 -2.81 -38.31 -3.52
N GLY A 13 -2.03 -39.20 -2.91
CA GLY A 13 -0.97 -38.84 -1.97
C GLY A 13 0.24 -38.32 -2.75
N SER A 14 0.59 -37.05 -2.50
CA SER A 14 1.85 -36.47 -2.98
C SER A 14 2.96 -36.81 -1.98
N VAL A 15 3.98 -37.49 -2.49
CA VAL A 15 5.21 -37.86 -1.79
C VAL A 15 6.08 -36.62 -1.66
N LEU A 16 6.31 -36.15 -0.43
CA LEU A 16 7.34 -35.14 -0.13
C LEU A 16 8.71 -35.83 -0.13
N THR A 17 9.49 -35.59 -1.17
CA THR A 17 10.89 -35.99 -1.25
C THR A 17 11.72 -34.99 -0.45
N ALA A 18 12.33 -35.47 0.63
CA ALA A 18 13.32 -34.76 1.41
C ALA A 18 14.61 -34.54 0.60
N CYS A 19 15.05 -33.29 0.47
CA CYS A 19 16.40 -32.93 0.06
C CYS A 19 17.12 -32.38 1.29
N SER A 20 17.86 -33.25 1.98
CA SER A 20 18.86 -32.87 2.98
C SER A 20 20.16 -32.50 2.27
N GLY A 21 20.52 -31.22 2.32
CA GLY A 21 21.83 -30.71 1.93
C GLY A 21 22.32 -29.77 3.02
N GLU A 22 23.07 -30.29 3.98
CA GLU A 22 23.88 -29.51 4.93
C GLU A 22 25.03 -28.87 4.15
N GLU A 23 24.92 -27.58 3.86
CA GLU A 23 26.04 -26.74 3.47
C GLU A 23 26.12 -25.59 4.48
N SER A 24 27.11 -25.65 5.37
CA SER A 24 27.36 -24.62 6.37
C SER A 24 27.68 -23.30 5.67
N ALA A 25 26.76 -22.33 5.74
CA ALA A 25 26.97 -20.99 5.23
C ALA A 25 28.06 -20.27 6.06
N PRO A 26 28.99 -19.56 5.42
CA PRO A 26 29.94 -18.71 6.12
C PRO A 26 29.19 -17.56 6.81
N THR A 27 29.51 -17.30 8.07
CA THR A 27 29.08 -16.10 8.81
C THR A 27 29.55 -14.85 8.06
N ALA A 28 28.62 -14.19 7.39
CA ALA A 28 28.83 -12.91 6.75
C ALA A 28 28.91 -11.80 7.83
N ASP A 29 29.91 -10.94 7.70
CA ASP A 29 30.01 -9.68 8.45
C ASP A 29 28.77 -8.82 8.17
N PRO A 30 28.10 -8.22 9.19
CA PRO A 30 26.94 -7.34 9.01
C PRO A 30 27.38 -5.94 8.57
N SER A 31 28.20 -5.86 7.53
CA SER A 31 28.43 -4.61 6.81
C SER A 31 27.33 -4.51 5.75
N SER A 32 26.22 -3.87 6.13
CA SER A 32 25.15 -3.43 5.23
C SER A 32 25.76 -2.61 4.09
N SER A 33 26.02 -3.26 2.96
CA SER A 33 26.18 -2.57 1.69
C SER A 33 24.78 -2.29 1.19
N SER A 34 24.31 -1.06 1.33
CA SER A 34 23.06 -0.66 0.66
C SER A 34 23.21 -0.95 -0.83
N ASP A 35 22.27 -1.72 -1.38
CA ASP A 35 22.22 -1.95 -2.81
C ASP A 35 21.83 -0.62 -3.47
N PRO A 36 22.72 0.02 -4.25
CA PRO A 36 22.43 1.31 -4.86
C PRO A 36 21.18 1.27 -5.75
N ALA A 37 20.79 0.09 -6.27
CA ALA A 37 19.53 -0.06 -6.99
C ALA A 37 18.31 0.04 -6.06
N GLY A 38 18.38 -0.53 -4.86
CA GLY A 38 17.32 -0.43 -3.85
C GLY A 38 17.10 1.00 -3.37
N ASP A 39 18.18 1.74 -3.13
CA ASP A 39 18.12 3.16 -2.72
C ASP A 39 17.45 4.04 -3.81
N GLN A 40 17.68 3.74 -5.10
CA GLN A 40 17.04 4.45 -6.20
C GLN A 40 15.54 4.14 -6.32
N VAL A 41 15.14 2.88 -6.12
CA VAL A 41 13.72 2.48 -6.14
C VAL A 41 12.96 3.12 -5.00
N ALA A 42 13.50 3.10 -3.78
CA ALA A 42 12.90 3.76 -2.62
C ALA A 42 12.74 5.27 -2.85
N ALA A 43 13.76 5.93 -3.40
CA ALA A 43 13.69 7.36 -3.73
C ALA A 43 12.63 7.67 -4.81
N ALA A 44 12.45 6.79 -5.80
CA ALA A 44 11.41 6.95 -6.81
C ALA A 44 10.00 6.75 -6.23
N ALA A 45 9.83 5.78 -5.33
CA ALA A 45 8.58 5.56 -4.61
C ALA A 45 8.21 6.78 -3.74
N ASP A 46 9.17 7.29 -2.96
CA ASP A 46 9.01 8.51 -2.16
C ASP A 46 8.62 9.73 -3.00
N LEU A 47 9.19 9.84 -4.19
CA LEU A 47 8.86 10.92 -5.11
C LEU A 47 7.40 10.84 -5.60
N CYS A 48 6.91 9.66 -5.96
CA CYS A 48 5.50 9.47 -6.32
C CYS A 48 4.58 9.82 -5.14
N SER A 49 4.90 9.34 -3.94
CA SER A 49 4.15 9.64 -2.72
C SER A 49 4.11 11.13 -2.42
N LYS A 50 5.25 11.82 -2.57
CA LYS A 50 5.34 13.26 -2.39
C LYS A 50 4.42 14.01 -3.35
N VAL A 51 4.51 13.72 -4.65
CA VAL A 51 3.69 14.37 -5.68
C VAL A 51 2.20 14.20 -5.39
N ILE A 52 1.74 13.00 -5.04
CA ILE A 52 0.34 12.77 -4.68
C ILE A 52 -0.04 13.54 -3.40
N ASN A 53 0.81 13.55 -2.38
CA ASN A 53 0.53 14.22 -1.11
C ASN A 53 0.46 15.75 -1.22
N GLU A 54 1.27 16.34 -2.09
CA GLU A 54 1.33 17.79 -2.30
C GLU A 54 0.26 18.29 -3.28
N ARG A 55 -0.36 17.39 -4.04
CA ARG A 55 -1.42 17.70 -5.00
C ARG A 55 -2.59 18.45 -4.35
N ASP A 56 -3.09 19.45 -5.07
CA ASP A 56 -4.27 20.21 -4.65
C ASP A 56 -5.54 19.44 -5.01
N PHE A 57 -6.14 18.79 -4.01
CA PHE A 57 -7.37 18.00 -4.16
C PHE A 57 -8.49 18.77 -4.86
N ALA A 58 -8.72 20.04 -4.49
CA ALA A 58 -9.81 20.83 -5.03
C ALA A 58 -9.62 21.15 -6.52
N THR A 59 -8.38 21.45 -6.93
CA THR A 59 -8.01 21.69 -8.33
C THR A 59 -8.19 20.43 -9.16
N TYR A 60 -7.73 19.28 -8.64
CA TYR A 60 -7.89 18.00 -9.33
C TYR A 60 -9.37 17.62 -9.48
N GLU A 61 -10.13 17.64 -8.38
CA GLU A 61 -11.56 17.29 -8.37
C GLU A 61 -12.37 18.22 -9.29
N ALA A 62 -12.11 19.54 -9.26
CA ALA A 62 -12.79 20.49 -10.13
C ALA A 62 -12.50 20.21 -11.61
N GLY A 63 -11.25 19.91 -11.97
CA GLY A 63 -10.89 19.56 -13.35
C GLY A 63 -11.50 18.24 -13.81
N ALA A 64 -11.49 17.21 -12.96
CA ALA A 64 -12.09 15.91 -13.26
C ALA A 64 -13.61 16.02 -13.43
N ASN A 65 -14.29 16.77 -12.56
CA ASN A 65 -15.72 17.03 -12.64
C ASN A 65 -16.07 17.83 -13.90
N ALA A 66 -15.37 18.93 -14.18
CA ALA A 66 -15.55 19.71 -15.41
C ALA A 66 -15.37 18.85 -16.66
N SER A 67 -14.38 17.95 -16.64
CA SER A 67 -14.16 17.02 -17.73
C SER A 67 -15.31 16.03 -17.90
N PHE A 68 -15.92 15.55 -16.82
CA PHE A 68 -17.10 14.68 -16.89
C PHE A 68 -18.33 15.43 -17.36
N GLU A 69 -18.56 16.64 -16.86
CA GLU A 69 -19.66 17.53 -17.27
C GLU A 69 -19.61 17.85 -18.77
N LEU A 70 -18.41 18.11 -19.32
CA LEU A 70 -18.22 18.30 -20.75
C LEU A 70 -18.68 17.07 -21.55
N LEU A 71 -18.25 15.88 -21.14
CA LEU A 71 -18.65 14.64 -21.81
C LEU A 71 -20.17 14.41 -21.71
N ALA A 72 -20.75 14.66 -20.54
CA ALA A 72 -22.19 14.54 -20.32
C ALA A 72 -22.97 15.53 -21.20
N ALA A 73 -22.46 16.75 -21.37
CA ALA A 73 -23.04 17.77 -22.23
C ALA A 73 -22.93 17.46 -23.73
N VAL A 74 -21.85 16.82 -24.17
CA VAL A 74 -21.71 16.40 -25.57
C VAL A 74 -22.63 15.21 -25.87
N LEU A 75 -22.82 14.31 -24.92
CA LEU A 75 -23.68 13.12 -25.07
C LEU A 75 -25.17 13.43 -24.86
N GLY A 76 -25.49 14.33 -23.94
CA GLY A 76 -26.84 14.78 -23.64
C GLY A 76 -27.14 16.04 -24.43
N ALA A 77 -28.13 16.03 -25.31
CA ALA A 77 -28.51 17.17 -26.17
C ALA A 77 -29.09 18.41 -25.43
N GLY A 78 -28.70 18.63 -24.17
CA GLY A 78 -28.99 19.82 -23.38
C GLY A 78 -28.26 21.05 -23.92
N ARG A 79 -28.80 22.24 -23.62
CA ARG A 79 -28.12 23.49 -23.96
C ARG A 79 -27.07 23.77 -22.89
N VAL A 80 -25.81 23.76 -23.26
CA VAL A 80 -24.72 24.37 -22.49
C VAL A 80 -24.55 25.82 -22.93
N THR A 81 -24.41 26.70 -21.95
CA THR A 81 -24.16 28.12 -22.13
C THR A 81 -22.68 28.39 -22.33
N ASP A 82 -22.35 29.52 -22.95
CA ASP A 82 -20.96 29.93 -23.15
C ASP A 82 -20.21 30.12 -21.81
N ALA A 83 -20.93 30.52 -20.75
CA ALA A 83 -20.37 30.64 -19.40
C ALA A 83 -20.01 29.27 -18.81
N GLU A 84 -20.89 28.26 -18.94
CA GLU A 84 -20.60 26.89 -18.48
C GLU A 84 -19.41 26.28 -19.23
N LEU A 85 -19.30 26.50 -20.54
CA LEU A 85 -18.13 26.07 -21.31
C LEU A 85 -16.84 26.74 -20.81
N ALA A 86 -16.87 28.05 -20.57
CA ALA A 86 -15.72 28.79 -20.06
C ALA A 86 -15.29 28.31 -18.65
N ASP A 87 -16.26 28.08 -17.76
CA ASP A 87 -16.00 27.59 -16.40
C ASP A 87 -15.37 26.18 -16.43
N MET A 88 -15.91 25.27 -17.25
CA MET A 88 -15.30 23.94 -17.44
C MET A 88 -13.89 24.03 -18.02
N GLY A 89 -13.66 24.91 -19.00
CA GLY A 89 -12.35 25.11 -19.61
C GLY A 89 -11.30 25.62 -18.62
N MET A 90 -11.68 26.56 -17.75
CA MET A 90 -10.79 27.07 -16.69
C MET A 90 -10.42 25.98 -15.68
N ALA A 91 -11.39 25.19 -15.21
CA ALA A 91 -11.15 24.12 -14.24
C ALA A 91 -10.24 23.02 -14.82
N MET A 92 -10.50 22.58 -16.06
CA MET A 92 -9.64 21.61 -16.73
C MET A 92 -8.24 22.15 -17.00
N THR A 93 -8.09 23.44 -17.34
CA THR A 93 -6.77 24.07 -17.54
C THR A 93 -5.96 24.06 -16.25
N ALA A 94 -6.55 24.45 -15.12
CA ALA A 94 -5.87 24.43 -13.82
C ALA A 94 -5.41 23.02 -13.44
N HIS A 95 -6.27 22.01 -13.65
CA HIS A 95 -5.93 20.61 -13.41
C HIS A 95 -4.82 20.10 -14.34
N ARG A 96 -4.89 20.44 -15.64
CA ARG A 96 -3.88 20.10 -16.64
C ARG A 96 -2.52 20.69 -16.31
N ASP A 97 -2.48 21.96 -15.87
CA ASP A 97 -1.24 22.62 -15.50
C ASP A 97 -0.63 22.04 -14.23
N ALA A 98 -1.45 21.62 -13.26
CA ALA A 98 -0.98 20.88 -12.09
C ALA A 98 -0.35 19.54 -12.50
N LEU A 99 -1.00 18.75 -13.37
CA LEU A 99 -0.43 17.49 -13.86
C LEU A 99 0.86 17.69 -14.65
N VAL A 100 1.00 18.78 -15.41
CA VAL A 100 2.26 19.10 -16.10
C VAL A 100 3.38 19.43 -15.12
N ALA A 101 3.08 20.12 -14.01
CA ALA A 101 4.05 20.36 -12.95
C ALA A 101 4.47 19.04 -12.28
N ASP A 102 3.52 18.18 -11.93
CA ASP A 102 3.76 16.85 -11.35
C ASP A 102 4.63 15.99 -12.29
N ARG A 103 4.31 15.99 -13.59
CA ARG A 103 5.08 15.28 -14.61
C ARG A 103 6.51 15.82 -14.66
N ALA A 104 6.72 17.14 -14.67
CA ALA A 104 8.06 17.71 -14.70
C ALA A 104 8.88 17.31 -13.48
N GLU A 105 8.29 17.36 -12.29
CA GLU A 105 8.93 16.95 -11.04
C GLU A 105 9.31 15.45 -11.05
N LEU A 106 8.38 14.57 -11.44
CA LEU A 106 8.67 13.14 -11.57
C LEU A 106 9.76 12.87 -12.61
N GLY A 107 9.71 13.57 -13.75
CA GLY A 107 10.68 13.40 -14.83
C GLY A 107 12.11 13.81 -14.47
N ASP A 108 12.26 14.84 -13.64
CA ASP A 108 13.57 15.32 -13.17
C ASP A 108 14.07 14.53 -11.94
N GLY A 109 13.18 13.84 -11.24
CA GLY A 109 13.48 13.20 -9.95
C GLY A 109 13.91 11.73 -9.98
N SER A 110 13.88 11.05 -11.14
CA SER A 110 14.36 9.67 -11.25
C SER A 110 14.97 9.36 -12.62
N ASP A 111 16.06 8.59 -12.63
CA ASP A 111 16.75 8.08 -13.82
C ASP A 111 16.64 6.56 -13.97
N LEU A 112 15.72 5.92 -13.24
CA LEU A 112 15.50 4.47 -13.30
C LEU A 112 15.25 4.00 -14.75
N PRO A 113 15.90 2.91 -15.20
CA PRO A 113 15.63 2.34 -16.51
C PRO A 113 14.16 1.91 -16.64
N GLY A 114 13.40 2.63 -17.46
CA GLY A 114 11.98 2.40 -17.66
C GLY A 114 11.05 3.41 -16.97
N TRP A 115 11.62 4.38 -16.26
CA TRP A 115 10.87 5.47 -15.64
C TRP A 115 9.99 6.24 -16.62
N ALA A 116 10.43 6.42 -17.86
CA ALA A 116 9.63 7.05 -18.90
C ALA A 116 8.27 6.36 -19.12
N GLN A 117 8.20 5.03 -18.98
CA GLN A 117 6.93 4.29 -19.09
C GLN A 117 6.01 4.55 -17.88
N VAL A 118 6.56 4.78 -16.68
CA VAL A 118 5.78 5.19 -15.49
C VAL A 118 5.09 6.53 -15.71
N LEU A 119 5.67 7.41 -16.53
CA LEU A 119 5.12 8.73 -16.82
C LEU A 119 4.09 8.75 -17.98
N GLU A 120 4.03 7.69 -18.80
CA GLU A 120 3.10 7.60 -19.95
C GLU A 120 1.62 7.81 -19.54
N PRO A 121 1.13 7.24 -18.42
CA PRO A 121 -0.18 7.58 -17.86
C PRO A 121 -0.45 9.07 -17.66
N LEU A 122 0.50 9.81 -17.08
CA LEU A 122 0.35 11.27 -16.87
C LEU A 122 0.29 11.98 -18.23
N ASP A 123 1.21 11.65 -19.13
CA ASP A 123 1.28 12.26 -20.47
C ASP A 123 -0.03 12.01 -21.25
N ALA A 124 -0.62 10.82 -21.13
CA ALA A 124 -1.92 10.49 -21.72
C ALA A 124 -3.07 11.30 -21.11
N THR A 125 -3.12 11.44 -19.78
CA THR A 125 -4.13 12.24 -19.09
C THR A 125 -4.05 13.72 -19.48
N ILE A 126 -2.83 14.28 -19.53
CA ILE A 126 -2.59 15.67 -20.00
C ILE A 126 -3.10 15.85 -21.43
N ALA A 127 -2.78 14.92 -22.34
CA ALA A 127 -3.24 15.01 -23.72
C ALA A 127 -4.77 14.91 -23.88
N VAL A 128 -5.44 14.15 -23.00
CA VAL A 128 -6.91 14.09 -22.95
C VAL A 128 -7.48 15.43 -22.47
N LEU A 129 -6.89 16.03 -21.43
CA LEU A 129 -7.31 17.35 -20.95
C LEU A 129 -7.12 18.43 -22.01
N ASP A 130 -5.99 18.43 -22.73
CA ASP A 130 -5.73 19.38 -23.83
C ASP A 130 -6.85 19.33 -24.90
N ARG A 131 -7.25 18.13 -25.34
CA ARG A 131 -8.37 17.96 -26.29
C ARG A 131 -9.71 18.46 -25.74
N ARG A 132 -9.97 18.20 -24.46
CA ARG A 132 -11.22 18.61 -23.81
C ARG A 132 -11.28 20.13 -23.57
N ILE A 133 -10.15 20.75 -23.25
CA ILE A 133 -10.03 22.21 -23.14
C ILE A 133 -10.31 22.85 -24.49
N GLU A 134 -9.72 22.36 -25.59
CA GLU A 134 -10.01 22.87 -26.94
C GLU A 134 -11.50 22.77 -27.31
N ALA A 135 -12.17 21.70 -26.86
CA ALA A 135 -13.60 21.51 -27.07
C ALA A 135 -14.52 22.43 -26.24
N THR A 136 -13.97 23.18 -25.28
CA THR A 136 -14.71 24.25 -24.60
C THR A 136 -14.76 25.54 -25.41
N ASP A 137 -14.01 25.65 -26.52
CA ASP A 137 -14.13 26.76 -27.44
C ASP A 137 -15.52 26.76 -28.09
N ARG A 138 -16.19 27.91 -28.07
CA ARG A 138 -17.53 28.04 -28.63
C ARG A 138 -17.57 27.78 -30.12
N ASP A 139 -16.49 28.11 -30.82
CA ASP A 139 -16.37 27.98 -32.26
C ASP A 139 -16.26 26.50 -32.70
N THR A 140 -15.93 25.59 -31.79
CA THR A 140 -15.83 24.15 -32.04
C THR A 140 -17.07 23.37 -31.57
N TRP A 141 -18.02 24.03 -30.87
CA TRP A 141 -19.16 23.36 -30.23
C TRP A 141 -20.42 23.21 -31.14
N PRO A 142 -21.08 22.03 -31.14
CA PRO A 142 -20.73 20.81 -30.41
C PRO A 142 -19.65 20.01 -31.11
N VAL A 143 -18.72 19.45 -30.34
CA VAL A 143 -17.68 18.54 -30.83
C VAL A 143 -18.19 17.11 -30.96
N ASP A 144 -17.50 16.29 -31.75
CA ASP A 144 -17.77 14.85 -31.82
C ASP A 144 -17.35 14.17 -30.50
N PRO A 145 -18.25 13.44 -29.80
CA PRO A 145 -17.86 12.73 -28.58
C PRO A 145 -16.69 11.76 -28.78
N GLU A 146 -16.49 11.21 -29.97
CA GLU A 146 -15.34 10.33 -30.26
C GLU A 146 -14.02 11.08 -30.12
N THR A 147 -13.95 12.38 -30.45
CA THR A 147 -12.72 13.17 -30.34
C THR A 147 -12.35 13.51 -28.89
N LEU A 148 -13.29 13.34 -27.97
CA LEU A 148 -13.09 13.59 -26.52
C LEU A 148 -12.74 12.33 -25.72
N ARG A 149 -12.76 11.17 -26.37
CA ARG A 149 -12.40 9.91 -25.72
C ARG A 149 -10.90 9.83 -25.49
N ALA A 150 -10.55 9.09 -24.44
CA ALA A 150 -9.19 8.65 -24.23
C ALA A 150 -8.94 7.47 -25.18
N ASP A 151 -7.96 7.62 -26.07
CA ASP A 151 -7.49 6.52 -26.92
C ASP A 151 -6.61 5.60 -26.06
N GLY A 152 -7.25 4.79 -25.21
CA GLY A 152 -6.58 4.07 -24.13
C GLY A 152 -6.39 4.99 -22.93
N THR A 153 -7.15 4.77 -21.87
CA THR A 153 -6.86 5.33 -20.55
C THR A 153 -5.44 4.92 -20.19
N GLY A 154 -4.62 5.86 -19.72
CA GLY A 154 -3.24 5.66 -19.27
C GLY A 154 -3.14 4.72 -18.09
N VAL A 155 -3.50 3.45 -18.28
CA VAL A 155 -3.30 2.39 -17.32
C VAL A 155 -1.86 1.96 -17.48
N LEU A 156 -1.08 2.15 -16.43
CA LEU A 156 0.30 1.72 -16.39
C LEU A 156 0.36 0.20 -16.54
N ASP A 157 1.29 -0.29 -17.35
CA ASP A 157 1.56 -1.72 -17.44
C ASP A 157 2.10 -2.21 -16.09
N GLU A 158 1.38 -3.11 -15.43
CA GLU A 158 1.78 -3.70 -14.14
C GLU A 158 3.16 -4.35 -14.23
N GLN A 159 3.55 -4.88 -15.41
CA GLN A 159 4.87 -5.46 -15.61
C GLN A 159 5.99 -4.41 -15.54
N VAL A 160 5.76 -3.19 -16.04
CA VAL A 160 6.74 -2.10 -15.94
C VAL A 160 6.99 -1.73 -14.49
N LEU A 161 5.92 -1.63 -13.69
CA LEU A 161 6.04 -1.38 -12.27
C LEU A 161 6.73 -2.53 -11.54
N ALA A 162 6.41 -3.78 -11.88
CA ALA A 162 7.03 -4.96 -11.29
C ALA A 162 8.53 -5.02 -11.59
N ASP A 163 8.95 -4.73 -12.82
CA ASP A 163 10.35 -4.70 -13.23
C ASP A 163 11.14 -3.59 -12.49
N LEU A 164 10.46 -2.51 -12.10
CA LEU A 164 11.03 -1.40 -11.33
C LEU A 164 10.91 -1.58 -9.81
N GLY A 165 10.20 -2.60 -9.32
CA GLY A 165 9.92 -2.76 -7.88
C GLY A 165 8.94 -1.70 -7.33
N LEU A 166 8.07 -1.14 -8.17
CA LEU A 166 7.12 -0.07 -7.84
C LEU A 166 5.64 -0.49 -7.92
N THR A 167 5.37 -1.79 -8.05
CA THR A 167 4.00 -2.33 -8.16
C THR A 167 3.15 -1.98 -6.94
N ARG A 168 1.86 -1.66 -7.16
CA ARG A 168 0.80 -1.59 -6.13
C ARG A 168 0.82 -0.44 -5.13
N GLY A 169 1.41 0.71 -5.46
CA GLY A 169 0.85 1.95 -4.89
C GLY A 169 1.31 3.22 -5.53
N ASP A 170 1.88 4.21 -4.83
CA ASP A 170 1.76 5.60 -5.27
C ASP A 170 2.19 5.84 -6.75
N CYS A 171 3.27 5.20 -7.24
CA CYS A 171 3.65 5.30 -8.66
C CYS A 171 2.68 4.64 -9.66
N SER A 172 1.89 3.66 -9.22
CA SER A 172 0.86 3.02 -10.03
C SER A 172 -0.42 3.85 -10.18
N VAL A 173 -0.64 4.81 -9.28
CA VAL A 173 -1.87 5.63 -9.22
C VAL A 173 -1.62 7.13 -9.33
N VAL A 174 -0.36 7.57 -9.47
CA VAL A 174 0.03 8.99 -9.55
C VAL A 174 -0.66 9.76 -10.67
N ALA A 175 -1.12 9.09 -11.72
CA ALA A 175 -1.87 9.70 -12.83
C ALA A 175 -3.35 9.97 -12.51
N THR A 176 -3.91 9.27 -11.50
CA THR A 176 -5.36 9.17 -11.29
C THR A 176 -5.84 9.59 -9.91
N GLU A 177 -4.94 9.71 -8.92
CA GLU A 177 -5.32 10.09 -7.56
C GLU A 177 -5.39 11.61 -7.37
N PRO A 178 -6.42 12.17 -6.72
CA PRO A 178 -6.53 13.61 -6.48
C PRO A 178 -5.56 14.15 -5.42
N GLY A 179 -4.86 13.27 -4.71
CA GLY A 179 -4.17 13.62 -3.46
C GLY A 179 -5.13 13.64 -2.26
N PRO A 180 -4.62 13.80 -1.04
CA PRO A 180 -5.46 13.82 0.15
C PRO A 180 -6.26 15.12 0.26
N VAL A 181 -7.47 15.04 0.82
CA VAL A 181 -8.23 16.25 1.15
C VAL A 181 -7.46 17.11 2.16
N PRO A 182 -7.56 18.46 2.13
CA PRO A 182 -6.71 19.32 2.95
C PRO A 182 -6.79 19.05 4.46
N ALA A 183 -7.94 18.60 4.96
CA ALA A 183 -8.15 18.29 6.37
C ALA A 183 -7.52 16.96 6.82
N GLU A 184 -7.10 16.10 5.88
CA GLU A 184 -6.54 14.77 6.15
C GLU A 184 -5.08 14.68 5.67
N ARG A 185 -4.61 15.67 4.90
CA ARG A 185 -3.28 15.68 4.26
C ARG A 185 -2.14 15.40 5.24
N GLU A 186 -2.12 16.05 6.40
CA GLU A 186 -1.02 15.89 7.37
C GLU A 186 -0.97 14.47 7.94
N LEU A 187 -2.13 13.90 8.27
CA LEU A 187 -2.24 12.52 8.72
C LEU A 187 -1.81 11.56 7.62
N ILE A 188 -2.40 11.64 6.42
CA ILE A 188 -2.11 10.71 5.31
C ILE A 188 -0.64 10.75 4.92
N ALA A 189 -0.05 11.94 4.79
CA ALA A 189 1.36 12.09 4.44
C ALA A 189 2.28 11.50 5.52
N SER A 190 2.01 11.81 6.80
CA SER A 190 2.83 11.31 7.91
C SER A 190 2.65 9.81 8.14
N ALA A 191 1.43 9.31 7.94
CA ALA A 191 1.09 7.90 8.03
C ALA A 191 1.78 7.07 6.95
N ALA A 192 1.79 7.54 5.69
CA ALA A 192 2.54 6.89 4.61
C ALA A 192 4.04 6.79 4.95
N VAL A 193 4.64 7.87 5.45
CA VAL A 193 6.06 7.87 5.88
C VAL A 193 6.33 6.89 7.02
N ALA A 194 5.49 6.91 8.07
CA ALA A 194 5.63 6.00 9.20
C ALA A 194 5.49 4.54 8.76
N CYS A 195 4.50 4.26 7.91
CA CYS A 195 4.25 2.93 7.37
C CYS A 195 5.42 2.42 6.50
N GLY A 196 5.92 3.25 5.58
CA GLY A 196 7.11 2.93 4.77
C GLY A 196 8.35 2.66 5.62
N THR A 197 8.56 3.45 6.68
CA THR A 197 9.66 3.26 7.64
C THR A 197 9.59 1.90 8.32
N VAL A 198 8.39 1.46 8.73
CA VAL A 198 8.19 0.15 9.35
C VAL A 198 8.52 -0.97 8.36
N VAL A 199 8.06 -0.87 7.12
CA VAL A 199 8.28 -1.88 6.09
C VAL A 199 9.76 -1.99 5.73
N ASP A 200 10.44 -0.88 5.49
CA ASP A 200 11.86 -0.85 5.17
C ASP A 200 12.70 -1.46 6.28
N ARG A 201 12.38 -1.11 7.53
CA ARG A 201 13.08 -1.65 8.69
C ARG A 201 12.92 -3.16 8.79
N ARG A 202 11.71 -3.68 8.60
CA ARG A 202 11.46 -5.14 8.63
C ARG A 202 12.10 -5.88 7.45
N ALA A 203 12.27 -5.22 6.31
CA ALA A 203 12.98 -5.77 5.16
C ALA A 203 14.50 -5.77 5.35
N ALA A 204 15.04 -4.79 6.08
CA ALA A 204 16.47 -4.69 6.37
C ALA A 204 16.91 -5.54 7.58
N ASP A 205 16.03 -5.77 8.55
CA ASP A 205 16.28 -6.55 9.76
C ASP A 205 15.85 -8.04 9.57
N ASP A 206 16.24 -8.93 10.50
CA ASP A 206 15.88 -10.36 10.48
C ASP A 206 14.42 -10.67 10.91
N TYR A 207 13.53 -9.67 10.85
CA TYR A 207 12.15 -9.78 11.34
C TYR A 207 11.38 -10.97 10.77
N ALA A 208 11.55 -11.28 9.48
CA ALA A 208 10.90 -12.41 8.84
C ALA A 208 11.43 -13.76 9.35
N ALA A 209 12.71 -13.85 9.71
CA ALA A 209 13.30 -15.06 10.28
C ALA A 209 12.81 -15.27 11.72
N ASP A 210 12.84 -14.22 12.55
CA ASP A 210 12.35 -14.29 13.93
C ASP A 210 10.84 -14.60 13.98
N SER A 211 10.06 -13.97 13.10
CA SER A 211 8.62 -14.23 13.01
C SER A 211 8.30 -15.67 12.61
N ARG A 212 9.14 -16.32 11.77
CA ARG A 212 9.00 -17.75 11.44
C ARG A 212 9.26 -18.64 12.65
N VAL A 213 10.30 -18.37 13.43
CA VAL A 213 10.58 -19.12 14.67
C VAL A 213 9.40 -19.01 15.65
N VAL A 214 8.83 -17.80 15.82
CA VAL A 214 7.65 -17.59 16.66
C VAL A 214 6.43 -18.33 16.10
N LEU A 215 6.22 -18.32 14.79
CA LEU A 215 5.12 -19.06 14.15
C LEU A 215 5.26 -20.57 14.35
N ASP A 216 6.47 -21.13 14.19
CA ASP A 216 6.74 -22.55 14.39
C ASP A 216 6.41 -22.99 15.82
N ALA A 217 6.71 -22.15 16.83
CA ALA A 217 6.33 -22.42 18.21
C ALA A 217 4.81 -22.39 18.43
N VAL A 218 4.09 -21.45 17.81
CA VAL A 218 2.61 -21.43 17.83
C VAL A 218 2.03 -22.68 17.16
N LEU A 219 2.61 -23.11 16.03
CA LEU A 219 2.19 -24.32 15.34
C LEU A 219 2.49 -25.59 16.16
N ALA A 220 3.63 -25.66 16.84
CA ALA A 220 3.97 -26.75 17.76
C ALA A 220 2.94 -26.84 18.89
N ALA A 221 2.65 -25.72 19.56
CA ALA A 221 1.61 -25.67 20.60
C ALA A 221 0.23 -26.10 20.07
N HIS A 222 -0.13 -25.68 18.85
CA HIS A 222 -1.38 -26.10 18.21
C HIS A 222 -1.46 -27.60 17.90
N GLN A 223 -0.31 -28.25 17.74
CA GLN A 223 -0.18 -29.69 17.51
C GLN A 223 0.02 -30.49 18.81
N ASP A 224 -0.28 -29.89 19.97
CA ASP A 224 -0.04 -30.45 21.31
C ASP A 224 1.44 -30.82 21.55
N GLN A 225 2.37 -30.12 20.90
CA GLN A 225 3.81 -30.26 21.08
C GLN A 225 4.35 -29.15 22.00
N ASP A 226 5.50 -29.39 22.60
CA ASP A 226 6.16 -28.42 23.48
C ASP A 226 6.74 -27.26 22.65
N PRO A 227 6.20 -26.03 22.76
CA PRO A 227 6.71 -24.88 22.01
C PRO A 227 8.15 -24.53 22.40
N THR A 228 8.61 -24.91 23.60
CA THR A 228 9.97 -24.62 24.07
C THR A 228 11.04 -25.46 23.37
N ALA A 229 10.64 -26.48 22.62
CA ALA A 229 11.53 -27.29 21.79
C ALA A 229 11.94 -26.59 20.48
N VAL A 230 11.37 -25.42 20.16
CA VAL A 230 11.76 -24.62 19.00
C VAL A 230 13.03 -23.82 19.32
N ASP A 231 14.10 -24.12 18.58
CA ASP A 231 15.40 -23.48 18.77
C ASP A 231 15.32 -21.97 18.57
N GLY A 232 15.91 -21.20 19.49
CA GLY A 232 15.98 -19.74 19.39
C GLY A 232 14.71 -18.98 19.77
N LEU A 233 13.62 -19.67 20.19
CA LEU A 233 12.32 -19.05 20.45
C LEU A 233 12.37 -17.82 21.38
N ALA A 234 13.11 -17.89 22.49
CA ALA A 234 13.18 -16.78 23.43
C ALA A 234 13.77 -15.50 22.80
N ALA A 235 14.86 -15.64 22.05
CA ALA A 235 15.49 -14.50 21.36
C ALA A 235 14.60 -13.95 20.24
N ALA A 236 13.95 -14.83 19.47
CA ALA A 236 13.03 -14.44 18.40
C ALA A 236 11.81 -13.68 18.95
N LEU A 237 11.26 -14.09 20.11
CA LEU A 237 10.16 -13.37 20.76
C LEU A 237 10.57 -11.97 21.24
N GLU A 238 11.76 -11.83 21.82
CA GLU A 238 12.30 -10.53 22.23
C GLU A 238 12.47 -9.60 21.03
N ALA A 239 13.08 -10.09 19.93
CA ALA A 239 13.25 -9.33 18.71
C ALA A 239 11.91 -8.92 18.07
N VAL A 240 10.95 -9.84 17.99
CA VAL A 240 9.60 -9.55 17.48
C VAL A 240 8.87 -8.53 18.36
N ARG A 241 8.95 -8.65 19.70
CA ARG A 241 8.36 -7.67 20.63
C ARG A 241 8.95 -6.29 20.38
N ASP A 242 10.27 -6.18 20.32
CA ASP A 242 10.97 -4.91 20.19
C ASP A 242 10.66 -4.26 18.83
N GLU A 243 10.54 -5.04 17.76
CA GLU A 243 10.08 -4.52 16.46
C GLU A 243 8.63 -4.02 16.49
N TRP A 244 7.72 -4.75 17.15
CA TRP A 244 6.35 -4.26 17.32
C TRP A 244 6.27 -3.02 18.22
N GLN A 245 7.17 -2.87 19.19
CA GLN A 245 7.26 -1.65 20.00
C GLN A 245 7.71 -0.46 19.15
N ARG A 246 8.75 -0.63 18.32
CA ARG A 246 9.18 0.41 17.36
C ARG A 246 8.04 0.76 16.40
N THR A 247 7.34 -0.25 15.87
CA THR A 247 6.17 -0.06 15.00
C THR A 247 5.08 0.76 15.70
N HIS A 248 4.73 0.41 16.95
CA HIS A 248 3.77 1.17 17.73
C HIS A 248 4.21 2.62 17.89
N ASP A 249 5.47 2.85 18.25
CA ASP A 249 5.99 4.19 18.52
C ASP A 249 5.99 5.06 17.25
N ASP A 250 6.34 4.49 16.09
CA ASP A 250 6.28 5.18 14.79
C ASP A 250 4.84 5.58 14.44
N LEU A 251 3.89 4.65 14.59
CA LEU A 251 2.47 4.91 14.27
C LEU A 251 1.83 5.88 15.26
N ALA A 252 2.17 5.79 16.55
CA ALA A 252 1.67 6.68 17.59
C ALA A 252 2.22 8.11 17.49
N ALA A 253 3.36 8.30 16.80
CA ALA A 253 3.94 9.61 16.55
C ALA A 253 3.24 10.37 15.41
N VAL A 254 2.41 9.71 14.61
CA VAL A 254 1.67 10.36 13.51
C VAL A 254 0.61 11.31 14.07
N PRO A 255 0.61 12.60 13.68
CA PRO A 255 -0.34 13.57 14.16
C PRO A 255 -1.75 13.25 13.66
N THR A 256 -2.69 13.08 14.60
CA THR A 256 -4.13 12.91 14.31
C THR A 256 -4.94 14.18 14.59
N ASP A 257 -4.29 15.24 15.07
CA ASP A 257 -4.96 16.49 15.41
C ASP A 257 -5.49 17.17 14.14
N GLY A 258 -6.75 17.60 14.15
CA GLY A 258 -7.35 18.33 13.04
C GLY A 258 -7.93 17.48 11.91
N VAL A 259 -7.87 16.14 12.02
CA VAL A 259 -8.54 15.22 11.07
C VAL A 259 -10.05 15.44 11.14
N ALA A 260 -10.63 15.90 10.03
CA ALA A 260 -12.05 16.26 10.00
C ALA A 260 -12.99 15.05 9.99
N ALA A 261 -12.55 13.91 9.45
CA ALA A 261 -13.31 12.68 9.34
C ALA A 261 -13.05 11.76 10.55
N PRO A 262 -14.02 11.59 11.48
CA PRO A 262 -13.80 10.77 12.68
C PRO A 262 -13.47 9.30 12.36
N ALA A 263 -14.05 8.76 11.29
CA ALA A 263 -13.81 7.37 10.89
C ALA A 263 -12.34 7.09 10.55
N ILE A 264 -11.64 8.04 9.91
CA ILE A 264 -10.21 7.91 9.57
C ILE A 264 -9.37 7.94 10.85
N ALA A 265 -9.67 8.87 11.76
CA ALA A 265 -8.98 8.94 13.04
C ALA A 265 -9.18 7.67 13.89
N ASP A 266 -10.41 7.13 13.91
CA ASP A 266 -10.74 5.89 14.62
C ASP A 266 -10.03 4.68 13.98
N ALA A 267 -9.95 4.61 12.64
CA ALA A 267 -9.23 3.57 11.93
C ALA A 267 -7.71 3.63 12.21
N TRP A 268 -7.13 4.84 12.21
CA TRP A 268 -5.72 5.02 12.58
C TRP A 268 -5.45 4.60 14.02
N ALA A 269 -6.31 5.00 14.96
CA ALA A 269 -6.21 4.59 16.35
C ALA A 269 -6.30 3.05 16.52
N ALA A 270 -7.13 2.39 15.72
CA ALA A 270 -7.20 0.92 15.70
C ALA A 270 -5.90 0.29 15.19
N ASN A 271 -5.24 0.88 14.19
CA ASN A 271 -3.93 0.42 13.70
C ASN A 271 -2.82 0.58 14.76
N VAL A 272 -2.80 1.71 15.48
CA VAL A 272 -1.89 1.93 16.62
C VAL A 272 -2.15 0.90 17.72
N GLN A 273 -3.43 0.67 18.07
CA GLN A 273 -3.81 -0.31 19.08
C GLN A 273 -3.43 -1.73 18.65
N TYR A 274 -3.58 -2.08 17.38
CA TYR A 274 -3.13 -3.38 16.87
C TYR A 274 -1.63 -3.59 17.10
N ALA A 275 -0.79 -2.60 16.81
CA ALA A 275 0.65 -2.69 17.10
C ALA A 275 0.93 -2.88 18.61
N ALA A 276 0.21 -2.16 19.48
CA ALA A 276 0.31 -2.34 20.94
C ALA A 276 -0.14 -3.74 21.43
N ASP A 277 -1.22 -4.28 20.86
CA ASP A 277 -1.69 -5.63 21.14
C ASP A 277 -0.60 -6.65 20.79
N ARG A 278 0.08 -6.49 19.64
CA ARG A 278 1.18 -7.37 19.21
C ARG A 278 2.37 -7.35 20.17
N VAL A 279 2.72 -6.18 20.73
CA VAL A 279 3.72 -6.08 21.81
C VAL A 279 3.28 -6.89 23.03
N THR A 280 2.02 -6.73 23.44
CA THR A 280 1.45 -7.43 24.61
C THR A 280 1.50 -8.94 24.42
N VAL A 281 1.08 -9.46 23.27
CA VAL A 281 1.14 -10.90 22.95
C VAL A 281 2.57 -11.44 23.03
N ALA A 282 3.53 -10.72 22.46
CA ALA A 282 4.92 -11.15 22.49
C ALA A 282 5.45 -11.18 23.94
N GLN A 283 5.10 -10.17 24.75
CA GLN A 283 5.48 -10.12 26.16
C GLN A 283 4.84 -11.24 26.99
N GLU A 284 3.55 -11.54 26.81
CA GLU A 284 2.87 -12.64 27.50
C GLU A 284 3.54 -14.00 27.22
N ARG A 285 3.99 -14.22 25.98
CA ARG A 285 4.73 -15.43 25.60
C ARG A 285 6.13 -15.48 26.22
N ILE A 286 6.84 -14.36 26.28
CA ILE A 286 8.13 -14.24 26.96
C ILE A 286 7.96 -14.59 28.45
N ASP A 287 6.94 -14.04 29.10
CA ASP A 287 6.66 -14.27 30.53
C ASP A 287 6.28 -15.74 30.78
N ALA A 288 5.47 -16.35 29.90
CA ALA A 288 5.12 -17.76 29.98
C ALA A 288 6.36 -18.67 29.86
N LEU A 289 7.26 -18.39 28.90
CA LEU A 289 8.54 -19.10 28.76
C LEU A 289 9.41 -18.98 30.02
N ALA A 290 9.53 -17.76 30.56
CA ALA A 290 10.33 -17.51 31.76
C ALA A 290 9.76 -18.21 33.01
N SER A 291 8.43 -18.40 33.07
CA SER A 291 7.76 -19.05 34.19
C SER A 291 8.00 -20.56 34.26
N GLY A 292 8.18 -21.22 33.11
CA GLY A 292 8.23 -22.68 33.00
C GLY A 292 6.91 -23.39 33.37
N ASP A 293 5.81 -22.65 33.55
CA ASP A 293 4.49 -23.22 33.87
C ASP A 293 3.79 -23.68 32.58
N GLY A 294 3.54 -24.99 32.48
CA GLY A 294 2.85 -25.58 31.33
C GLY A 294 1.47 -24.98 31.07
N ALA A 295 0.73 -24.59 32.11
CA ALA A 295 -0.58 -23.95 31.94
C ALA A 295 -0.46 -22.51 31.40
N ALA A 296 0.59 -21.78 31.81
CA ALA A 296 0.88 -20.46 31.28
C ALA A 296 1.33 -20.52 29.82
N LEU A 297 2.16 -21.52 29.46
CA LEU A 297 2.57 -21.79 28.08
C LEU A 297 1.38 -22.15 27.19
N GLU A 298 0.52 -23.06 27.65
CA GLU A 298 -0.69 -23.44 26.93
C GLU A 298 -1.59 -22.22 26.68
N ALA A 299 -1.78 -21.36 27.68
CA ALA A 299 -2.59 -20.15 27.55
C ALA A 299 -1.98 -19.12 26.58
N ALA A 300 -0.67 -18.84 26.69
CA ALA A 300 -0.01 -17.80 25.89
C ALA A 300 0.17 -18.17 24.41
N PHE A 301 0.19 -19.46 24.08
CA PHE A 301 0.30 -19.98 22.71
C PHE A 301 -1.04 -20.48 22.14
N ALA A 302 -2.15 -20.33 22.86
CA ALA A 302 -3.47 -20.74 22.39
C ALA A 302 -3.90 -19.98 21.10
N PRO A 303 -4.58 -20.65 20.16
CA PRO A 303 -5.12 -20.01 18.96
C PRO A 303 -6.08 -18.86 19.29
N GLY A 304 -5.95 -17.74 18.58
CA GLY A 304 -6.81 -16.57 18.78
C GLY A 304 -6.56 -15.79 20.07
N GLY A 305 -5.52 -16.14 20.83
CA GLY A 305 -5.09 -15.36 21.99
C GLY A 305 -4.47 -14.01 21.60
N GLY A 306 -4.86 -12.95 22.30
CA GLY A 306 -4.03 -11.77 22.49
C GLY A 306 -4.18 -10.59 21.52
N THR A 307 -4.98 -10.69 20.45
CA THR A 307 -5.27 -9.51 19.59
C THR A 307 -6.74 -9.15 19.64
N GLY A 308 -7.07 -7.96 20.17
CA GLY A 308 -8.43 -7.43 20.17
C GLY A 308 -8.84 -6.80 18.84
N ALA A 309 -7.86 -6.31 18.07
CA ALA A 309 -8.05 -5.76 16.74
C ALA A 309 -7.91 -6.83 15.62
N PRO A 310 -8.72 -6.76 14.54
CA PRO A 310 -8.74 -7.76 13.46
C PRO A 310 -7.51 -7.73 12.54
N GLY A 311 -6.56 -6.82 12.77
CA GLY A 311 -5.43 -6.56 11.89
C GLY A 311 -5.27 -5.08 11.60
N PHE A 312 -4.32 -4.75 10.74
CA PHE A 312 -4.27 -3.42 10.14
C PHE A 312 -5.44 -3.22 9.17
N ASN A 313 -6.03 -2.04 9.22
CA ASN A 313 -7.04 -1.56 8.29
C ASN A 313 -6.56 -0.25 7.67
N TRP A 314 -5.76 -0.37 6.64
CA TRP A 314 -5.16 0.77 5.93
C TRP A 314 -6.19 1.48 5.04
N GLU A 315 -7.18 0.75 4.52
CA GLU A 315 -8.25 1.30 3.68
C GLU A 315 -9.09 2.31 4.46
N ASP A 316 -9.63 1.94 5.63
CA ASP A 316 -10.43 2.86 6.45
C ASP A 316 -9.59 4.03 7.01
N ALA A 317 -8.26 3.90 7.03
CA ALA A 317 -7.32 4.96 7.39
C ALA A 317 -6.93 5.87 6.21
N ALA A 318 -7.61 5.73 5.06
CA ALA A 318 -7.35 6.47 3.82
C ALA A 318 -5.92 6.27 3.25
N LEU A 319 -5.36 5.09 3.46
CA LEU A 319 -4.06 4.66 2.92
C LEU A 319 -4.19 3.57 1.85
N ASP A 320 -5.40 3.25 1.39
CA ASP A 320 -5.57 2.30 0.28
C ASP A 320 -4.86 2.81 -0.98
N GLY A 321 -4.04 1.95 -1.60
CA GLY A 321 -3.19 2.30 -2.73
C GLY A 321 -2.10 3.35 -2.45
N ARG A 322 -1.94 3.81 -1.20
CA ARG A 322 -0.90 4.76 -0.77
C ARG A 322 0.32 4.03 -0.21
N ASP A 323 1.50 4.64 -0.29
CA ASP A 323 2.72 3.85 -0.12
C ASP A 323 3.03 3.38 1.33
N CYS A 324 2.77 2.09 1.56
CA CYS A 324 3.23 1.21 2.64
C CYS A 324 4.05 0.04 2.06
N ARG A 325 4.76 0.29 0.96
CA ARG A 325 5.44 -0.58 -0.02
C ARG A 325 4.86 -1.99 -0.21
N PHE A 326 3.52 -2.01 -0.17
CA PHE A 326 2.60 -2.83 -0.96
C PHE A 326 2.24 -4.24 -0.50
N ILE A 327 2.17 -4.40 0.83
CA ILE A 327 1.22 -5.21 1.64
C ILE A 327 0.50 -6.32 0.82
N ASP A 328 0.89 -7.60 0.77
CA ASP A 328 1.52 -8.50 1.76
C ASP A 328 3.05 -8.39 1.95
N ALA A 329 3.48 -8.30 3.20
CA ALA A 329 4.77 -8.82 3.70
C ALA A 329 4.49 -9.97 4.69
#